data_AF-G5BCY0-F1
#
_entry.id   AF-G5BCY0-F1
#
_cell.length_a   1.000
_cell.length_b   1.000
_cell.length_c   1.000
_cell.angle_alpha   90.00
_cell.angle_beta   90.00
_cell.angle_gamma   90.00
#
_symmetry.space_group_name_H-M   'P 1'
#
loop_
_entity.id
_entity.type
_entity.pdbx_description
1 polymer ?
#
loop_
_entity_poly.entity_id
_entity_poly.type
_entity_poly.pdbx_seq_one_letter_code
_entity_poly.pdbx_strand_id
1 'polypeptide(L)'
;MRYSKKDACELIERYLNQFSSELQQIELHNSIKDKQGRRHQAQETVIKQTMEHEGHQYEGYSLEIPDILHANSLKTLREWDLDLKKLPNIKMRKLCANDAVAKKHKKKTPI
;
A
#
# COMPACT_ATOMS: atom_id res chain seq x y z
N MET A 1 -10.28 7.88 17.60
CA MET A 1 -9.53 8.39 16.42
C MET A 1 -10.15 7.82 15.15
N ARG A 2 -10.24 8.63 14.09
CA ARG A 2 -10.66 8.20 12.75
C ARG A 2 -9.60 8.69 11.77
N TYR A 3 -9.27 7.88 10.78
CA TYR A 3 -8.37 8.28 9.71
C TYR A 3 -9.15 9.07 8.65
N SER A 4 -8.52 10.09 8.08
CA SER A 4 -9.01 10.72 6.86
C SER A 4 -8.61 9.88 5.64
N LYS A 5 -9.23 10.17 4.49
CA LYS A 5 -8.83 9.55 3.22
C LYS A 5 -7.37 9.82 2.88
N LYS A 6 -6.88 11.03 3.19
CA LYS A 6 -5.48 11.43 3.00
C LYS A 6 -4.56 10.57 3.85
N ASP A 7 -4.86 10.40 5.12
CA ASP A 7 -4.05 9.57 6.02
C ASP A 7 -4.04 8.10 5.56
N ALA A 8 -5.16 7.59 5.07
CA ALA A 8 -5.23 6.24 4.51
C ALA A 8 -4.37 6.09 3.25
N CYS A 9 -4.36 7.08 2.36
CA CYS A 9 -3.49 7.08 1.18
C CYS A 9 -2.01 7.16 1.57
N GLU A 10 -1.65 7.99 2.55
CA GLU A 10 -0.27 8.06 3.07
C GLU A 10 0.18 6.74 3.71
N LEU A 11 -0.73 6.02 4.39
CA LEU A 11 -0.43 4.68 4.91
C LEU A 11 -0.20 3.66 3.79
N ILE A 12 -0.99 3.71 2.71
CA ILE A 12 -0.79 2.86 1.54
C ILE A 12 0.55 3.17 0.87
N GLU A 13 0.89 4.44 0.68
CA GLU A 13 2.19 4.84 0.10
C GLU A 13 3.38 4.35 0.94
N ARG A 14 3.27 4.38 2.28
CA ARG A 14 4.30 3.82 3.16
C ARG A 14 4.40 2.30 3.04
N TYR A 15 3.28 1.60 2.91
CA TYR A 15 3.25 0.16 2.69
C TYR A 15 3.91 -0.22 1.36
N LEU A 16 3.55 0.47 0.27
CA LEU A 16 4.14 0.23 -1.06
C LEU A 16 5.65 0.47 -1.07
N ASN A 17 6.14 1.43 -0.28
CA ASN A 17 7.56 1.76 -0.18
C ASN A 17 8.31 0.97 0.90
N GLN A 18 7.69 0.01 1.59
CA GLN A 18 8.32 -0.67 2.74
C GLN A 18 9.60 -1.42 2.39
N PHE A 19 9.73 -1.90 1.15
CA PHE A 19 10.90 -2.63 0.66
C PHE A 19 11.94 -1.74 -0.03
N SER A 20 11.71 -0.43 -0.13
CA SER A 20 12.61 0.50 -0.82
C SER A 20 14.02 0.52 -0.21
N SER A 21 14.13 0.52 1.13
CA SER A 21 15.42 0.47 1.83
C SER A 21 16.14 -0.86 1.68
N GLU A 22 15.39 -1.97 1.65
CA GLU A 22 15.95 -3.31 1.44
C GLU A 22 16.52 -3.46 0.02
N LEU A 23 15.78 -2.97 -0.99
CA LEU A 23 16.25 -2.94 -2.37
C LEU A 23 17.51 -2.08 -2.53
N GLN A 24 17.56 -0.91 -1.89
CA GLN A 24 18.73 -0.04 -1.93
C GLN A 24 19.97 -0.72 -1.32
N GLN A 25 19.78 -1.50 -0.24
CA GLN A 25 20.87 -2.26 0.38
C GLN A 25 21.37 -3.39 -0.54
N ILE A 26 20.46 -4.10 -1.21
CA ILE A 26 20.80 -5.15 -2.19
C ILE A 26 21.57 -4.55 -3.37
N GLU A 27 21.13 -3.41 -3.91
CA GLU A 27 21.80 -2.71 -5.00
C GLU A 27 23.22 -2.28 -4.63
N LEU A 28 23.41 -1.69 -3.45
CA LEU A 28 24.72 -1.30 -2.95
C LEU A 28 25.67 -2.51 -2.83
N HIS A 29 25.21 -3.61 -2.25
CA HIS A 29 26.01 -4.83 -2.10
C HIS A 29 26.39 -5.44 -3.46
N ASN A 30 25.48 -5.38 -4.44
CA ASN A 30 25.73 -5.86 -5.80
C ASN A 30 26.76 -4.99 -6.53
N SER A 31 26.75 -3.67 -6.34
CA SER A 31 27.70 -2.75 -6.98
C SER A 31 29.16 -2.88 -6.49
N ILE A 32 29.35 -3.37 -5.25
CA ILE A 32 30.68 -3.49 -4.63
C ILE A 32 31.38 -4.81 -4.97
N LYS A 33 30.63 -5.88 -5.31
CA LYS A 33 31.18 -7.23 -5.58
C LYS A 33 31.14 -7.57 -7.07
N ASP A 34 32.00 -6.93 -7.85
CA ASP A 34 32.16 -7.18 -9.29
C ASP A 34 32.61 -8.61 -9.65
N LYS A 35 33.02 -9.44 -8.67
CA LYS A 35 33.65 -10.77 -8.92
C LYS A 35 32.98 -11.97 -8.26
N GLN A 36 31.96 -11.79 -7.43
CA GLN A 36 31.27 -12.89 -6.77
C GLN A 36 29.78 -12.77 -7.10
N GLY A 37 29.34 -13.54 -8.10
CA GLY A 37 28.06 -13.38 -8.81
C GLY A 37 26.85 -13.09 -7.91
N ARG A 38 25.82 -12.47 -8.51
CA ARG A 38 24.60 -11.92 -7.89
C ARG A 38 23.87 -12.93 -6.99
N ARG A 39 24.34 -13.09 -5.75
CA ARG A 39 23.59 -13.71 -4.66
C ARG A 39 22.45 -12.75 -4.35
N HIS A 40 21.21 -13.25 -4.27
CA HIS A 40 19.95 -12.48 -4.10
C HIS A 40 19.19 -12.04 -5.36
N GLN A 41 19.63 -12.39 -6.58
CA GLN A 41 18.91 -11.99 -7.80
C GLN A 41 17.43 -12.43 -7.82
N ALA A 42 17.12 -13.63 -7.33
CA ALA A 42 15.74 -14.13 -7.29
C ALA A 42 14.86 -13.32 -6.32
N GLN A 43 15.37 -13.02 -5.12
CA GLN A 43 14.64 -12.22 -4.12
C GLN A 43 14.44 -10.78 -4.61
N GLU A 44 15.49 -10.16 -5.16
CA GLU A 44 15.44 -8.81 -5.74
C GLU A 44 14.38 -8.71 -6.85
N THR A 45 14.32 -9.73 -7.71
CA THR A 45 13.35 -9.78 -8.83
C THR A 45 11.92 -9.87 -8.30
N VAL A 46 11.65 -10.74 -7.31
CA VAL A 46 10.31 -10.89 -6.72
C VAL A 46 9.86 -9.61 -6.03
N ILE A 47 10.73 -8.96 -5.26
CA ILE A 47 10.40 -7.71 -4.56
C ILE A 47 10.09 -6.61 -5.58
N LYS A 48 10.93 -6.42 -6.60
CA LYS A 48 10.69 -5.43 -7.66
C LYS A 48 9.37 -5.67 -8.39
N GLN A 49 9.13 -6.91 -8.83
CA GLN A 49 7.87 -7.27 -9.50
C GLN A 49 6.65 -7.02 -8.61
N THR A 50 6.75 -7.32 -7.32
CA THR A 50 5.66 -7.09 -6.36
C THR A 50 5.38 -5.60 -6.19
N MET A 51 6.42 -4.79 -5.97
CA MET A 51 6.29 -3.34 -5.84
C MET A 51 5.73 -2.67 -7.11
N GLU A 52 6.19 -3.09 -8.28
CA GLU A 52 5.67 -2.59 -9.56
C GLU A 52 4.21 -2.96 -9.75
N HIS A 53 3.83 -4.20 -9.45
CA HIS A 53 2.45 -4.66 -9.62
C HIS A 53 1.49 -3.99 -8.63
N GLU A 54 1.85 -3.91 -7.34
CA GLU A 54 1.03 -3.26 -6.31
C GLU A 54 0.93 -1.74 -6.54
N GLY A 55 2.02 -1.10 -6.96
CA GLY A 55 2.02 0.31 -7.34
C GLY A 55 1.08 0.60 -8.51
N HIS A 56 1.17 -0.21 -9.57
CA HIS A 56 0.28 -0.07 -10.74
C HIS A 56 -1.19 -0.32 -10.38
N GLN A 57 -1.47 -1.28 -9.50
CA GLN A 57 -2.82 -1.53 -8.99
C GLN A 57 -3.37 -0.34 -8.20
N TYR A 58 -2.56 0.27 -7.34
CA TYR A 58 -2.98 1.43 -6.55
C TYR A 58 -3.25 2.68 -7.41
N GLU A 59 -2.46 2.88 -8.47
CA GLU A 59 -2.64 3.96 -9.44
C GLU A 59 -3.89 3.76 -10.32
N GLY A 60 -4.11 2.53 -10.82
CA GLY A 60 -5.16 2.26 -11.82
C GLY A 60 -6.47 1.70 -11.28
N TYR A 61 -6.42 0.71 -10.38
CA TYR A 61 -7.56 -0.18 -10.08
C TYR A 61 -8.02 -0.16 -8.63
N SER A 62 -7.42 0.67 -7.79
CA SER A 62 -7.62 0.77 -6.34
C SER A 62 -7.20 -0.47 -5.56
N LEU A 63 -6.45 -0.26 -4.48
CA LEU A 63 -6.00 -1.30 -3.55
C LEU A 63 -7.09 -1.57 -2.50
N GLU A 64 -7.33 -2.84 -2.20
CA GLU A 64 -8.28 -3.25 -1.17
C GLU A 64 -7.59 -3.33 0.19
N ILE A 65 -7.99 -2.46 1.11
CA ILE A 65 -7.41 -2.36 2.46
C ILE A 65 -8.51 -2.48 3.53
N PRO A 66 -8.16 -2.85 4.77
CA PRO A 66 -9.10 -2.77 5.88
C PRO A 66 -9.69 -1.35 6.03
N ASP A 67 -10.98 -1.26 6.33
CA ASP A 67 -11.67 0.01 6.47
C ASP A 67 -11.27 0.71 7.78
N ILE A 68 -10.27 1.58 7.66
CA ILE A 68 -9.76 2.41 8.77
C ILE A 68 -10.46 3.77 8.88
N LEU A 69 -11.34 4.11 7.93
CA LEU A 69 -12.07 5.38 7.91
C LEU A 69 -13.26 5.38 8.87
N HIS A 70 -13.84 4.21 9.12
CA HIS A 70 -14.93 4.03 10.07
C HIS A 70 -14.44 3.53 11.41
N ALA A 71 -14.82 4.22 12.49
CA ALA A 71 -14.39 3.91 13.86
C ALA A 71 -14.74 2.47 14.30
N ASN A 72 -15.90 1.95 13.92
CA ASN A 72 -16.32 0.58 14.29
C ASN A 72 -15.46 -0.46 13.58
N SER A 73 -15.27 -0.32 12.27
CA SER A 73 -14.40 -1.19 11.47
C SER A 73 -12.95 -1.17 11.98
N LEU A 74 -12.44 0.03 12.30
CA LEU A 74 -11.12 0.21 12.88
C LEU A 74 -10.98 -0.46 14.27
N LYS A 75 -12.03 -0.40 15.10
CA LYS A 75 -12.05 -1.10 16.39
C LYS A 75 -11.98 -2.62 16.18
N THR A 76 -12.80 -3.17 15.28
CA THR A 76 -12.75 -4.60 14.92
C THR A 76 -11.37 -5.02 14.44
N LEU A 77 -10.73 -4.21 13.58
CA LEU A 77 -9.37 -4.47 13.11
C LEU A 77 -8.35 -4.43 14.25
N ARG A 78 -8.47 -3.49 15.19
CA ARG A 78 -7.53 -3.34 16.32
C ARG A 78 -7.67 -4.44 17.37
N GLU A 79 -8.87 -4.94 17.58
CA GLU A 79 -9.18 -6.04 18.51
C GLU A 79 -9.00 -7.42 17.86
N TRP A 80 -8.65 -7.46 16.57
CA TRP A 80 -8.40 -8.72 15.86
C TRP A 80 -7.19 -9.43 16.44
N ASP A 81 -7.39 -10.67 16.87
CA ASP A 81 -6.42 -11.54 17.53
C ASP A 81 -5.66 -12.44 16.56
N LEU A 82 -5.58 -12.05 15.28
CA LEU A 82 -4.94 -12.82 14.20
C LEU A 82 -5.61 -14.16 13.88
N ASP A 83 -6.80 -14.43 14.43
CA ASP A 83 -7.60 -15.59 14.06
C ASP A 83 -8.15 -15.42 12.64
N LEU A 84 -7.71 -16.30 11.73
CA LEU A 84 -8.13 -16.33 10.33
C LEU A 84 -9.64 -16.53 10.17
N LYS A 85 -10.31 -17.17 11.14
CA LYS A 85 -11.79 -17.32 11.11
C LYS A 85 -12.52 -15.99 11.24
N LYS A 86 -11.85 -14.98 11.81
CA LYS A 86 -12.39 -13.63 11.98
C LYS A 86 -12.00 -12.68 10.85
N LEU A 87 -11.13 -13.11 9.93
CA LEU A 87 -10.74 -12.33 8.75
C LEU A 87 -11.96 -11.86 7.93
N PRO A 88 -13.01 -12.68 7.68
CA PRO A 88 -14.19 -12.24 6.95
C PRO A 88 -15.01 -11.13 7.66
N ASN A 89 -14.81 -10.95 8.96
CA ASN A 89 -15.49 -9.90 9.73
C ASN A 89 -14.80 -8.53 9.60
N ILE A 90 -13.57 -8.49 9.10
CA ILE A 90 -12.85 -7.25 8.83
C ILE A 90 -13.43 -6.66 7.55
N LYS A 91 -14.02 -5.47 7.68
CA LYS A 91 -14.54 -4.75 6.51
C LYS A 91 -13.38 -4.27 5.67
N MET A 92 -13.42 -4.59 4.38
CA MET A 92 -12.46 -4.11 3.39
C MET A 92 -13.03 -2.93 2.61
N ARG A 93 -12.15 -2.10 2.06
CA ARG A 93 -12.47 -0.93 1.25
C ARG A 93 -11.41 -0.74 0.18
N LYS A 94 -11.84 -0.36 -1.00
CA LYS A 94 -10.98 0.03 -2.11
C LYS A 94 -10.57 1.51 -2.02
N LEU A 95 -9.28 1.81 -2.16
CA LEU A 95 -8.72 3.16 -2.25
C LEU A 95 -7.71 3.25 -3.40
N CYS A 96 -7.70 4.37 -4.11
CA CYS A 96 -6.69 4.66 -5.14
C CYS A 96 -5.95 5.96 -4.86
N ALA A 97 -4.85 6.19 -5.58
CA ALA A 97 -4.07 7.43 -5.45
C ALA A 97 -4.93 8.70 -5.63
N ASN A 98 -5.97 8.64 -6.46
CA ASN A 98 -6.89 9.77 -6.68
C ASN A 98 -7.76 10.12 -5.46
N ASP A 99 -7.93 9.20 -4.49
CA ASP A 99 -8.68 9.47 -3.26
C ASP A 99 -7.93 10.42 -2.30
N ALA A 100 -6.62 10.55 -2.46
CA ALA A 100 -5.80 11.51 -1.70
C ALA A 100 -6.12 12.96 -2.07
N VAL A 101 -6.62 13.20 -3.29
CA VAL A 101 -6.91 14.53 -3.81
C VAL A 101 -8.37 14.88 -3.53
N ALA A 102 -8.59 15.99 -2.81
CA ALA A 102 -9.94 16.52 -2.61
C ALA A 102 -10.57 16.85 -3.97
N LYS A 103 -11.66 16.17 -4.35
CA LYS A 103 -12.40 16.50 -5.58
C LYS A 103 -12.94 17.93 -5.45
N LYS A 104 -12.35 18.87 -6.19
CA LYS A 104 -12.95 20.19 -6.41
C LYS A 104 -14.27 19.95 -7.13
N HIS A 105 -15.39 20.20 -6.44
CA HIS A 105 -16.71 20.16 -7.05
C HIS A 105 -16.74 21.20 -8.16
N LYS A 106 -16.84 20.77 -9.43
CA LYS A 106 -17.17 21.68 -10.52
C LYS A 106 -18.60 22.16 -10.28
N LYS A 107 -18.75 23.43 -9.89
CA LYS A 107 -20.05 24.10 -9.83
C LYS A 107 -20.70 23.97 -11.21
N LYS A 108 -21.85 23.30 -11.29
CA LYS A 108 -22.68 23.31 -12.50
C LYS A 108 -23.24 24.72 -12.63
N THR A 109 -22.84 25.44 -13.67
CA THR A 109 -23.46 26.70 -14.07
C THR A 109 -24.84 26.36 -14.64
N PRO A 110 -25.95 26.88 -14.08
CA PRO A 110 -27.25 26.76 -14.73
C PRO A 110 -27.26 27.63 -16.00
N ILE A 111 -27.85 27.09 -17.07
CA ILE A 111 -28.13 27.77 -18.34
C ILE A 111 -29.36 28.66 -18.15
#